data_AF-A0A962NGR5-F1
#
_entry.id   AF-A0A962NGR5-F1
#
_cell.length_a   1.000
_cell.length_b   1.000
_cell.length_c   1.000
_cell.angle_alpha   90.00
_cell.angle_beta   90.00
_cell.angle_gamma   90.00
#
_symmetry.space_group_name_H-M   'P 1'
#
loop_
_entity.id
_entity.type
_entity.pdbx_description
1 polymer ?
#
loop_
_entity_poly.entity_id
_entity_poly.type
_entity_poly.pdbx_seq_one_letter_code
_entity_poly.pdbx_strand_id
1 'polypeptide(L)'
;MLMAFGTTAVIASEAQPVALDSDQDAAADERPLDQVVDALVAEGLQRNLGLAGQQLDLDRASAALREARASWRPQVELQARYTRTEGGREIDLPVADLLNPVYATLQQLAPGSQFPTLDQTRFSLLREREQDTRLSLRQLIYAPAASAQIRRREAERAAQEAATENFRRELARDIRIAYYDWSRARAGLGIVEASLTVLGENVRVSQALYDNGKVTRDQVLRAEAERLSLEQERTRAAAQVALARRYLNFLLDWPLDQEIAQSLASLTPALPAVQLPSVAELE
;
A
#
# COMPACT_ATOMS: atom_id res chain seq x y z
N MET A 1 47.46 80.19 -14.65
CA MET A 1 46.95 79.41 -15.79
C MET A 1 45.49 79.11 -15.49
N LEU A 2 44.58 79.74 -16.26
CA LEU A 2 43.10 79.70 -16.31
C LEU A 2 42.32 79.01 -15.15
N MET A 3 41.54 79.70 -14.33
CA MET A 3 40.17 80.25 -14.55
C MET A 3 39.09 79.23 -14.96
N ALA A 4 38.11 78.95 -14.08
CA ALA A 4 36.69 79.29 -14.29
C ALA A 4 35.77 78.79 -13.14
N PHE A 5 34.83 79.65 -12.79
CA PHE A 5 33.75 79.52 -11.80
C PHE A 5 32.50 78.80 -12.35
N GLY A 6 31.61 78.38 -11.42
CA GLY A 6 30.17 78.21 -11.63
C GLY A 6 29.70 76.76 -11.70
N THR A 7 28.51 76.34 -11.25
CA THR A 7 27.30 77.01 -10.77
C THR A 7 26.40 75.95 -10.11
N THR A 8 25.58 76.36 -9.17
CA THR A 8 24.51 75.65 -8.45
C THR A 8 23.52 74.89 -9.35
N ALA A 9 23.06 73.71 -8.92
CA ALA A 9 21.73 73.19 -9.24
C ALA A 9 21.26 72.19 -8.16
N VAL A 10 20.32 72.63 -7.33
CA VAL A 10 19.44 71.80 -6.52
C VAL A 10 18.31 71.33 -7.44
N ILE A 11 18.06 70.02 -7.51
CA ILE A 11 16.77 69.47 -7.97
C ILE A 11 16.41 68.30 -7.05
N ALA A 12 15.23 68.40 -6.45
CA ALA A 12 14.54 67.38 -5.66
C ALA A 12 13.82 66.35 -6.55
N SER A 13 13.09 65.41 -5.94
CA SER A 13 12.28 64.33 -6.56
C SER A 13 13.11 63.16 -7.09
N GLU A 14 12.81 61.89 -6.81
CA GLU A 14 11.56 61.30 -6.33
C GLU A 14 11.90 59.91 -5.77
N ALA A 15 11.38 59.57 -4.60
CA ALA A 15 11.48 58.23 -4.05
C ALA A 15 10.70 57.27 -4.96
N GLN A 16 11.42 56.43 -5.70
CA GLN A 16 10.81 55.32 -6.42
C GLN A 16 10.10 54.41 -5.41
N PRO A 17 8.79 54.14 -5.59
CA PRO A 17 8.12 53.15 -4.76
C PRO A 17 8.75 51.79 -5.07
N VAL A 18 9.24 51.12 -4.03
CA VAL A 18 9.54 49.70 -4.05
C VAL A 18 8.21 49.00 -4.34
N ALA A 19 7.98 48.71 -5.62
CA ALA A 19 6.89 47.86 -6.05
C ALA A 19 7.09 46.50 -5.36
N LEU A 20 6.17 46.18 -4.46
CA LEU A 20 6.02 44.85 -3.90
C LEU A 20 5.76 43.92 -5.09
N ASP A 21 6.74 43.07 -5.40
CA ASP A 21 6.65 41.97 -6.35
C ASP A 21 5.76 40.84 -5.76
N SER A 22 4.54 41.20 -5.36
CA SER A 22 3.53 40.28 -4.82
C SER A 22 2.55 39.78 -5.89
N ASP A 23 2.69 40.22 -7.13
CA ASP A 23 1.78 39.86 -8.22
C ASP A 23 2.22 38.65 -9.05
N GLN A 24 3.40 38.07 -8.79
CA GLN A 24 3.85 36.86 -9.50
C GLN A 24 3.41 35.54 -8.85
N ASP A 25 3.01 35.55 -7.57
CA ASP A 25 2.44 34.36 -6.90
C ASP A 25 0.91 34.24 -7.08
N ALA A 26 0.24 35.26 -7.62
CA ALA A 26 -1.21 35.29 -7.81
C ALA A 26 -1.69 34.66 -9.12
N ALA A 27 -0.78 34.30 -10.04
CA ALA A 27 -1.11 33.73 -11.35
C ALA A 27 -1.05 32.19 -11.39
N ALA A 28 -0.87 31.52 -10.25
CA ALA A 28 -0.88 30.06 -10.18
C ALA A 28 -2.29 29.54 -9.84
N ASP A 29 -2.87 28.79 -10.79
CA ASP A 29 -4.06 27.94 -10.67
C ASP A 29 -5.45 28.59 -10.65
N GLU A 30 -5.93 29.05 -11.81
CA GLU A 30 -7.37 28.96 -12.12
C GLU A 30 -7.77 27.51 -12.54
N ARG A 31 -7.29 26.50 -11.79
CA ARG A 31 -7.81 25.14 -11.96
C ARG A 31 -9.17 25.04 -11.28
N PRO A 32 -10.23 24.54 -11.95
CA PRO A 32 -11.48 24.31 -11.27
C PRO A 32 -11.26 23.29 -10.14
N LEU A 33 -11.74 23.62 -8.94
CA LEU A 33 -11.54 22.88 -7.70
C LEU A 33 -11.80 21.37 -7.86
N ASP A 34 -12.81 21.02 -8.65
CA ASP A 34 -13.23 19.65 -8.93
C ASP A 34 -12.12 18.84 -9.61
N GLN A 35 -11.35 19.43 -10.53
CA GLN A 35 -10.26 18.73 -11.22
C GLN A 35 -9.11 18.41 -10.28
N VAL A 36 -8.77 19.33 -9.36
CA VAL A 36 -7.72 19.12 -8.36
C VAL A 36 -8.11 17.99 -7.42
N VAL A 37 -9.37 18.00 -6.97
CA VAL A 37 -9.93 17.00 -6.08
C VAL A 37 -9.98 15.63 -6.76
N ASP A 38 -10.41 15.56 -8.02
CA ASP A 38 -10.48 14.30 -8.76
C ASP A 38 -9.08 13.72 -9.04
N ALA A 39 -8.07 14.56 -9.29
CA ALA A 39 -6.68 14.11 -9.41
C ALA A 39 -6.15 13.50 -8.11
N LEU A 40 -6.43 14.14 -6.96
CA LEU A 40 -6.08 13.58 -5.64
C LEU A 40 -6.80 12.26 -5.36
N VAL A 41 -8.07 12.14 -5.75
CA VAL A 41 -8.83 10.90 -5.62
C VAL A 41 -8.21 9.81 -6.49
N ALA A 42 -7.87 10.10 -7.74
CA ALA A 42 -7.21 9.13 -8.62
C ALA A 42 -5.89 8.62 -8.05
N GLU A 43 -5.05 9.53 -7.55
CA GLU A 43 -3.77 9.21 -6.91
C GLU A 43 -3.98 8.35 -5.65
N GLY A 44 -4.93 8.73 -4.79
CA GLY A 44 -5.26 7.98 -3.58
C GLY A 44 -5.78 6.57 -3.90
N LEU A 45 -6.64 6.43 -4.91
CA LEU A 45 -7.12 5.11 -5.35
C LEU A 45 -6.00 4.22 -5.94
N GLN A 46 -4.92 4.81 -6.44
CA GLN A 46 -3.79 4.06 -6.97
C GLN A 46 -2.81 3.62 -5.88
N ARG A 47 -2.59 4.47 -4.87
CA ARG A 47 -1.51 4.28 -3.87
C ARG A 47 -1.97 3.72 -2.53
N ASN A 48 -3.25 3.86 -2.20
CA ASN A 48 -3.72 3.55 -0.85
C ASN A 48 -3.52 2.06 -0.49
N LEU A 49 -2.74 1.82 0.57
CA LEU A 49 -2.41 0.49 1.07
C LEU A 49 -3.66 -0.28 1.57
N GLY A 50 -4.65 0.43 2.10
CA GLY A 50 -5.93 -0.17 2.51
C GLY A 50 -6.69 -0.77 1.34
N LEU A 51 -6.74 -0.05 0.20
CA LEU A 51 -7.38 -0.56 -1.02
C LEU A 51 -6.59 -1.72 -1.63
N ALA A 52 -5.25 -1.66 -1.59
CA ALA A 52 -4.41 -2.80 -2.00
C ALA A 52 -4.68 -4.05 -1.12
N GLY A 53 -4.88 -3.86 0.18
CA GLY A 53 -5.31 -4.93 1.09
C GLY A 53 -6.65 -5.57 0.68
N GLN A 54 -7.65 -4.75 0.34
CA GLN A 54 -8.96 -5.22 -0.14
C GLN A 54 -8.87 -6.01 -1.45
N GLN A 55 -7.97 -5.59 -2.36
CA GLN A 55 -7.71 -6.33 -3.60
C GLN A 55 -7.08 -7.69 -3.33
N LEU A 56 -6.14 -7.79 -2.39
CA LEU A 56 -5.56 -9.07 -1.99
C LEU A 56 -6.60 -10.01 -1.36
N ASP A 57 -7.56 -9.48 -0.61
CA ASP A 57 -8.68 -10.26 -0.08
C ASP A 57 -9.60 -10.77 -1.18
N LEU A 58 -9.87 -9.96 -2.21
CA LEU A 58 -10.61 -10.39 -3.40
C LEU A 58 -9.85 -11.49 -4.16
N ASP A 59 -8.55 -11.38 -4.30
CA ASP A 59 -7.70 -12.39 -4.94
C ASP A 59 -7.71 -13.70 -4.16
N ARG A 60 -7.65 -13.66 -2.83
CA ARG A 60 -7.81 -14.83 -1.95
C ARG A 60 -9.16 -15.50 -2.14
N ALA A 61 -10.25 -14.72 -2.16
CA ALA A 61 -11.59 -15.24 -2.40
C ALA A 61 -11.69 -15.88 -3.80
N SER A 62 -11.06 -15.28 -4.82
CA SER A 62 -10.99 -15.84 -6.18
C SER A 62 -10.21 -17.17 -6.21
N ALA A 63 -9.11 -17.27 -5.47
CA ALA A 63 -8.29 -18.46 -5.37
C ALA A 63 -9.05 -19.60 -4.67
N ALA A 64 -9.74 -19.30 -3.57
CA ALA A 64 -10.59 -20.26 -2.87
C ALA A 64 -11.74 -20.79 -3.76
N LEU A 65 -12.30 -19.94 -4.62
CA LEU A 65 -13.27 -20.37 -5.63
C LEU A 65 -12.63 -21.28 -6.70
N ARG A 66 -11.41 -20.96 -7.18
CA ARG A 66 -10.69 -21.83 -8.12
C ARG A 66 -10.39 -23.20 -7.51
N GLU A 67 -9.99 -23.25 -6.25
CA GLU A 67 -9.76 -24.49 -5.50
C GLU A 67 -11.06 -25.31 -5.38
N ALA A 68 -12.16 -24.66 -4.99
CA ALA A 68 -13.46 -25.32 -4.91
C ALA A 68 -13.94 -25.85 -6.28
N ARG A 69 -13.65 -25.14 -7.38
CA ARG A 69 -13.94 -25.62 -8.74
C ARG A 69 -13.00 -26.74 -9.19
N ALA A 70 -11.76 -26.76 -8.71
CA ALA A 70 -10.78 -27.80 -9.03
C ALA A 70 -11.17 -29.16 -8.44
N SER A 71 -12.00 -29.21 -7.38
CA SER A 71 -12.49 -30.48 -6.83
C SER A 71 -13.31 -31.31 -7.82
N TRP A 72 -13.89 -30.68 -8.86
CA TRP A 72 -14.62 -31.36 -9.93
C TRP A 72 -13.73 -31.84 -11.08
N ARG A 73 -12.46 -31.41 -11.10
CA ARG A 73 -11.49 -31.83 -12.11
C ARG A 73 -10.94 -33.21 -11.75
N PRO A 74 -10.55 -34.03 -12.74
CA PRO A 74 -9.81 -35.25 -12.47
C PRO A 74 -8.49 -34.91 -11.77
N GLN A 75 -8.20 -35.64 -10.69
CA GLN A 75 -6.95 -35.57 -9.96
C GLN A 75 -6.08 -36.75 -10.39
N VAL A 76 -4.88 -36.45 -10.88
CA VAL A 76 -3.87 -37.46 -11.23
C VAL A 76 -2.76 -37.39 -10.20
N GLU A 77 -2.47 -38.52 -9.58
CA GLU A 77 -1.44 -38.65 -8.55
C GLU A 77 -0.42 -39.71 -8.98
N LEU A 78 0.84 -39.32 -9.08
CA LEU A 78 1.97 -40.22 -9.32
C LEU A 78 2.72 -40.42 -8.01
N GLN A 79 2.71 -41.66 -7.53
CA GLN A 79 3.48 -42.08 -6.37
C GLN A 79 4.62 -42.98 -6.86
N ALA A 80 5.86 -42.61 -6.55
CA ALA A 80 7.03 -43.44 -6.82
C ALA A 80 7.80 -43.61 -5.51
N ARG A 81 7.97 -44.86 -5.08
CA ARG A 81 8.66 -45.24 -3.86
C ARG A 81 9.72 -46.27 -4.21
N TYR A 82 10.96 -46.00 -3.79
CA TYR A 82 12.03 -46.98 -3.78
C TYR A 82 12.39 -47.27 -2.33
N THR A 83 12.25 -48.53 -1.92
CA THR A 83 12.60 -49.00 -0.59
C THR A 83 13.78 -49.95 -0.72
N ARG A 84 14.84 -49.70 0.05
CA ARG A 84 15.96 -50.62 0.23
C ARG A 84 15.98 -51.07 1.68
N THR A 85 15.97 -52.38 1.90
CA THR A 85 15.99 -52.97 3.23
C THR A 85 17.30 -53.73 3.37
N GLU A 86 18.12 -53.34 4.35
CA GLU A 86 19.33 -54.06 4.72
C GLU A 86 19.02 -54.94 5.94
N GLY A 87 18.96 -56.24 5.72
CA GLY A 87 18.55 -57.22 6.72
C GLY A 87 17.05 -57.54 6.68
N GLY A 88 16.72 -58.75 7.13
CA GLY A 88 15.36 -59.28 7.13
C GLY A 88 15.32 -60.61 7.88
N ARG A 89 14.12 -61.12 8.13
CA ARG A 89 13.96 -62.43 8.74
C ARG A 89 14.27 -63.49 7.68
N GLU A 90 15.43 -64.13 7.79
CA GLU A 90 15.78 -65.28 6.96
C GLU A 90 15.12 -66.53 7.53
N ILE A 91 14.55 -67.37 6.66
CA ILE A 91 14.15 -68.73 7.03
C ILE A 91 15.27 -69.66 6.60
N ASP A 92 15.88 -70.30 7.57
CA ASP A 92 16.80 -71.41 7.33
C ASP A 92 15.96 -72.69 7.22
N LEU A 93 15.90 -73.32 6.05
CA LEU A 93 15.33 -74.66 5.93
C LEU A 93 16.46 -75.69 6.09
N PRO A 94 16.50 -76.47 7.18
CA PRO A 94 17.59 -77.41 7.45
C PRO A 94 17.45 -78.71 6.63
N VAL A 95 17.21 -78.59 5.31
CA VAL A 95 17.04 -79.74 4.41
C VAL A 95 18.33 -80.56 4.33
N ALA A 96 19.47 -79.88 4.26
CA ALA A 96 20.80 -80.48 4.29
C ALA A 96 21.03 -81.28 5.58
N ASP A 97 20.72 -80.70 6.74
CA ASP A 97 20.98 -81.34 8.04
C ASP A 97 20.10 -82.57 8.26
N LEU A 98 18.91 -82.59 7.67
CA LEU A 98 17.98 -83.72 7.78
C LEU A 98 18.30 -84.84 6.79
N LEU A 99 18.74 -84.52 5.57
CA LEU A 99 18.90 -85.50 4.50
C LEU A 99 20.34 -86.00 4.31
N ASN A 100 21.35 -85.16 4.57
CA ASN A 100 22.75 -85.56 4.41
C ASN A 100 23.16 -86.76 5.29
N PRO A 101 22.72 -86.88 6.57
CA PRO A 101 23.02 -88.07 7.37
C PRO A 101 22.37 -89.34 6.80
N VAL A 102 21.17 -89.23 6.23
CA VAL A 102 20.47 -90.36 5.59
C VAL A 102 21.19 -90.74 4.29
N TYR A 103 21.61 -89.77 3.49
CA TYR A 103 22.40 -90.03 2.29
C TYR A 103 23.77 -90.63 2.62
N ALA A 104 24.42 -90.19 3.70
CA ALA A 104 25.69 -90.76 4.16
C ALA A 104 25.56 -92.23 4.59
N THR A 105 24.49 -92.59 5.30
CA THR A 105 24.24 -93.99 5.67
C THR A 105 23.91 -94.84 4.44
N LEU A 106 23.08 -94.35 3.52
CA LEU A 106 22.77 -95.05 2.28
C LEU A 106 24.01 -95.23 1.37
N GLN A 107 24.93 -94.27 1.35
CA GLN A 107 26.19 -94.35 0.63
C GLN A 107 27.10 -95.49 1.17
N GLN A 108 27.05 -95.74 2.48
CA GLN A 108 27.79 -96.85 3.13
C GLN A 108 27.14 -98.22 2.88
N LEU A 109 25.82 -98.27 2.79
CA LEU A 109 25.03 -99.50 2.59
C LEU A 109 24.95 -99.94 1.13
N ALA A 110 25.12 -99.03 0.18
CA ALA A 110 25.08 -99.32 -1.26
C ALA A 110 26.32 -98.75 -1.98
N PRO A 111 27.49 -99.44 -1.92
CA PRO A 111 28.72 -99.00 -2.59
C PRO A 111 28.59 -99.17 -4.10
N GLY A 112 27.97 -98.18 -4.75
CA GLY A 112 27.67 -98.14 -6.19
C GLY A 112 26.72 -97.02 -6.58
N SER A 113 25.90 -96.54 -5.64
CA SER A 113 25.00 -95.40 -5.83
C SER A 113 25.61 -94.14 -5.23
N GLN A 114 25.85 -93.09 -6.01
CA GLN A 114 26.37 -91.81 -5.50
C GLN A 114 25.21 -90.89 -5.12
N PHE A 115 25.08 -90.56 -3.83
CA PHE A 115 24.11 -89.58 -3.33
C PHE A 115 24.78 -88.21 -3.17
N PRO A 116 24.16 -87.12 -3.68
CA PRO A 116 24.73 -85.78 -3.58
C PRO A 116 24.59 -85.22 -2.16
N THR A 117 25.58 -84.45 -1.70
CA THR A 117 25.44 -83.62 -0.49
C THR A 117 24.64 -82.39 -0.83
N LEU A 118 23.56 -82.15 -0.08
CA LEU A 118 22.73 -80.96 -0.22
C LEU A 118 23.32 -79.83 0.63
N ASP A 119 23.34 -78.61 0.08
CA ASP A 119 23.74 -77.40 0.81
C ASP A 119 22.57 -76.84 1.63
N GLN A 120 22.87 -76.11 2.71
CA GLN A 120 21.86 -75.41 3.50
C GLN A 120 21.28 -74.24 2.72
N THR A 121 19.97 -74.27 2.47
CA THR A 121 19.28 -73.21 1.74
C THR A 121 18.64 -72.21 2.70
N ARG A 122 19.05 -70.93 2.58
CA ARG A 122 18.47 -69.80 3.31
C ARG A 122 17.64 -68.94 2.36
N PHE A 123 16.47 -68.49 2.80
CA PHE A 123 15.60 -67.62 2.00
C PHE A 123 15.27 -66.35 2.79
N SER A 124 15.52 -65.18 2.21
CA SER A 124 15.08 -63.91 2.78
C SER A 124 13.57 -63.70 2.52
N LEU A 125 12.81 -63.41 3.58
CA LEU A 125 11.37 -63.13 3.48
C LEU A 125 11.06 -61.73 2.92
N LEU A 126 12.03 -60.81 2.96
CA LEU A 126 11.86 -59.43 2.52
C LEU A 126 12.70 -59.18 1.26
N ARG A 127 12.13 -58.45 0.31
CA ARG A 127 12.87 -58.01 -0.88
C ARG A 127 13.86 -56.94 -0.46
N GLU A 128 15.16 -57.17 -0.71
CA GLU A 128 16.23 -56.20 -0.40
C GLU A 128 15.99 -54.85 -1.09
N ARG A 129 15.41 -54.89 -2.30
CA ARG A 129 15.09 -53.71 -3.10
C ARG A 129 13.67 -53.85 -3.63
N GLU A 130 12.85 -52.85 -3.36
CA GLU A 130 11.48 -52.76 -3.83
C GLU A 130 11.25 -51.40 -4.47
N GLN A 131 10.64 -51.41 -5.65
CA GLN A 131 10.18 -50.21 -6.32
C GLN A 131 8.66 -50.32 -6.51
N ASP A 132 7.91 -49.40 -5.90
CA ASP A 132 6.47 -49.22 -6.11
C ASP A 132 6.27 -47.94 -6.92
N THR A 133 5.62 -48.04 -8.07
CA THR A 133 5.25 -46.88 -8.89
C THR A 133 3.78 -47.00 -9.23
N ARG A 134 2.96 -46.09 -8.70
CA ARG A 134 1.51 -46.08 -8.81
C ARG A 134 1.05 -44.77 -9.43
N LEU A 135 0.26 -44.88 -10.48
CA LEU A 135 -0.50 -43.76 -11.05
C LEU A 135 -1.96 -43.93 -10.64
N SER A 136 -2.54 -42.93 -9.97
CA SER A 136 -3.92 -42.94 -9.51
C SER A 136 -4.71 -41.78 -10.14
N LEU A 137 -5.87 -42.09 -10.72
CA LEU A 137 -6.81 -41.11 -11.27
C LEU A 137 -8.07 -41.12 -10.40
N ARG A 138 -8.42 -39.97 -9.81
CA ARG A 138 -9.65 -39.78 -9.02
C ARG A 138 -10.51 -38.69 -9.64
N GLN A 139 -11.80 -38.96 -9.85
CA GLN A 139 -12.75 -37.97 -10.36
C GLN A 139 -14.09 -38.11 -9.64
N LEU A 140 -14.64 -36.96 -9.21
CA LEU A 140 -15.98 -36.90 -8.64
C LEU A 140 -17.01 -37.03 -9.78
N ILE A 141 -17.87 -38.05 -9.69
CA ILE A 141 -18.99 -38.24 -10.66
C ILE A 141 -20.26 -37.58 -10.13
N TYR A 142 -20.53 -37.73 -8.83
CA TYR A 142 -21.70 -37.14 -8.16
C TYR A 142 -21.36 -36.73 -6.73
N ALA A 143 -21.48 -35.43 -6.44
CA ALA A 143 -21.21 -34.86 -5.12
C ALA A 143 -22.00 -33.55 -4.91
N PRO A 144 -23.27 -33.61 -4.45
CA PRO A 144 -24.11 -32.42 -4.28
C PRO A 144 -23.51 -31.40 -3.29
N ALA A 145 -22.82 -31.89 -2.24
CA ALA A 145 -22.10 -31.04 -1.29
C ALA A 145 -21.00 -30.19 -1.95
N ALA A 146 -20.29 -30.73 -2.95
CA ALA A 146 -19.28 -29.98 -3.69
C ALA A 146 -19.89 -28.82 -4.50
N SER A 147 -21.07 -29.04 -5.09
CA SER A 147 -21.80 -27.97 -5.79
C SER A 147 -22.24 -26.85 -4.85
N ALA A 148 -22.71 -27.20 -3.65
CA ALA A 148 -23.10 -26.23 -2.64
C ALA A 148 -21.90 -25.42 -2.15
N GLN A 149 -20.74 -26.06 -1.99
CA GLN A 149 -19.50 -25.40 -1.61
C GLN A 149 -19.03 -24.39 -2.68
N ILE A 150 -19.15 -24.72 -3.97
CA ILE A 150 -18.85 -23.76 -5.05
C ILE A 150 -19.77 -22.54 -4.96
N ARG A 151 -21.09 -22.74 -4.85
CA ARG A 151 -22.05 -21.63 -4.73
C ARG A 151 -21.75 -20.73 -3.53
N ARG A 152 -21.33 -21.31 -2.41
CA ARG A 152 -20.87 -20.55 -1.24
C ARG A 152 -19.63 -19.71 -1.55
N ARG A 153 -18.60 -20.31 -2.17
CA ARG A 153 -17.38 -19.56 -2.56
C ARG A 153 -17.66 -18.48 -3.61
N GLU A 154 -18.63 -18.69 -4.50
CA GLU A 154 -19.09 -17.67 -5.45
C GLU A 154 -19.75 -16.49 -4.74
N ALA A 155 -20.65 -16.76 -3.78
CA ALA A 155 -21.27 -15.72 -2.97
C ALA A 155 -20.25 -14.97 -2.11
N GLU A 156 -19.27 -15.67 -1.52
CA GLU A 156 -18.17 -15.05 -0.76
C GLU A 156 -17.30 -14.15 -1.65
N ARG A 157 -16.96 -14.58 -2.86
CA ARG A 157 -16.22 -13.74 -3.83
C ARG A 157 -17.01 -12.52 -4.26
N ALA A 158 -18.32 -12.66 -4.51
CA ALA A 158 -19.19 -11.54 -4.86
C ALA A 158 -19.33 -10.53 -3.70
N ALA A 159 -19.42 -11.02 -2.46
CA ALA A 159 -19.42 -10.17 -1.27
C ALA A 159 -18.12 -9.39 -1.13
N GLN A 160 -16.97 -10.03 -1.36
CA GLN A 160 -15.66 -9.37 -1.29
C GLN A 160 -15.47 -8.33 -2.42
N GLU A 161 -16.00 -8.61 -3.61
CA GLU A 161 -16.01 -7.65 -4.73
C GLU A 161 -16.82 -6.40 -4.37
N ALA A 162 -18.02 -6.58 -3.80
CA ALA A 162 -18.84 -5.46 -3.32
C ALA A 162 -18.17 -4.69 -2.18
N ALA A 163 -17.51 -5.38 -1.23
CA ALA A 163 -16.76 -4.74 -0.15
C ALA A 163 -15.60 -3.88 -0.68
N THR A 164 -14.87 -4.38 -1.68
CA THR A 164 -13.77 -3.65 -2.33
C THR A 164 -14.28 -2.39 -3.04
N GLU A 165 -15.42 -2.49 -3.74
CA GLU A 165 -16.03 -1.34 -4.41
C GLU A 165 -16.58 -0.30 -3.42
N ASN A 166 -17.18 -0.75 -2.31
CA ASN A 166 -17.62 0.15 -1.24
C ASN A 166 -16.42 0.88 -0.63
N PHE A 167 -15.34 0.17 -0.32
CA PHE A 167 -14.11 0.76 0.21
C PHE A 167 -13.52 1.81 -0.76
N ARG A 168 -13.52 1.51 -2.07
CA ARG A 168 -13.09 2.48 -3.10
C ARG A 168 -13.92 3.77 -3.05
N ARG A 169 -15.24 3.66 -2.92
CA ARG A 169 -16.14 4.82 -2.83
C ARG A 169 -15.97 5.60 -1.53
N GLU A 170 -15.80 4.90 -0.42
CA GLU A 170 -15.53 5.52 0.89
C GLU A 170 -14.21 6.28 0.87
N LEU A 171 -13.14 5.67 0.39
CA LEU A 171 -11.84 6.31 0.24
C LEU A 171 -11.93 7.57 -0.64
N ALA A 172 -12.63 7.47 -1.77
CA ALA A 172 -12.84 8.61 -2.67
C ALA A 172 -13.66 9.73 -2.02
N ARG A 173 -14.62 9.41 -1.13
CA ARG A 173 -15.36 10.41 -0.34
C ARG A 173 -14.46 11.02 0.74
N ASP A 174 -13.71 10.20 1.45
CA ASP A 174 -12.91 10.63 2.60
C ASP A 174 -11.75 11.53 2.15
N ILE A 175 -11.14 11.28 0.99
CA ILE A 175 -10.15 12.17 0.36
C ILE A 175 -10.78 13.53 0.05
N ARG A 176 -12.00 13.57 -0.51
CA ARG A 176 -12.71 14.81 -0.82
C ARG A 176 -12.95 15.62 0.45
N ILE A 177 -13.50 14.98 1.49
CA ILE A 177 -13.77 15.62 2.78
C ILE A 177 -12.47 16.15 3.40
N ALA A 178 -11.42 15.32 3.44
CA ALA A 178 -10.13 15.72 4.00
C ALA A 178 -9.51 16.94 3.30
N TYR A 179 -9.61 17.01 1.97
CA TYR A 179 -9.14 18.16 1.21
C TYR A 179 -9.94 19.43 1.51
N TYR A 180 -11.27 19.34 1.61
CA TYR A 180 -12.11 20.48 1.98
C TYR A 180 -11.87 20.94 3.41
N ASP A 181 -11.67 20.01 4.35
CA ASP A 181 -11.36 20.33 5.74
C ASP A 181 -9.98 20.99 5.88
N TRP A 182 -8.98 20.53 5.14
CA TRP A 182 -7.66 21.18 5.06
C TRP A 182 -7.77 22.60 4.49
N SER A 183 -8.49 22.75 3.38
CA SER A 183 -8.69 24.05 2.72
C SER A 183 -9.42 25.04 3.64
N ARG A 184 -10.46 24.56 4.35
CA ARG A 184 -11.19 25.34 5.35
C ARG A 184 -10.30 25.74 6.53
N ALA A 185 -9.51 24.82 7.07
CA ALA A 185 -8.59 25.11 8.17
C ALA A 185 -7.56 26.19 7.77
N ARG A 186 -7.04 26.11 6.54
CA ARG A 186 -6.10 27.11 6.00
C ARG A 186 -6.74 28.49 5.86
N ALA A 187 -7.97 28.54 5.33
CA ALA A 187 -8.72 29.80 5.26
C ALA A 187 -8.99 30.38 6.66
N GLY A 188 -9.34 29.54 7.63
CA GLY A 188 -9.52 29.94 9.03
C GLY A 188 -8.26 30.53 9.66
N LEU A 189 -7.09 29.92 9.41
CA LEU A 189 -5.81 30.48 9.85
C LEU A 189 -5.57 31.86 9.23
N GLY A 190 -5.83 32.04 7.94
CA GLY A 190 -5.71 33.33 7.26
C GLY A 190 -6.60 34.42 7.86
N ILE A 191 -7.82 34.07 8.30
CA ILE A 191 -8.72 35.00 9.00
C ILE A 191 -8.11 35.43 10.34
N VAL A 192 -7.62 34.49 11.15
CA VAL A 192 -7.00 34.78 12.46
C VAL A 192 -5.75 35.66 12.29
N GLU A 193 -4.93 35.40 11.27
CA GLU A 193 -3.74 36.21 10.97
C GLU A 193 -4.10 37.63 10.51
N ALA A 194 -5.15 37.79 9.71
CA ALA A 194 -5.69 39.10 9.36
C ALA A 194 -6.23 39.84 10.59
N SER A 195 -6.95 39.16 11.48
CA SER A 195 -7.44 39.74 12.74
C SER A 195 -6.29 40.14 13.68
N LEU A 196 -5.18 39.39 13.73
CA LEU A 196 -3.98 39.77 14.49
C LEU A 196 -3.35 41.05 13.97
N THR A 197 -3.36 41.26 12.66
CA THR A 197 -2.87 42.50 12.04
C THR A 197 -3.69 43.71 12.51
N VAL A 198 -5.02 43.59 12.49
CA VAL A 198 -5.93 44.64 12.95
C VAL A 198 -5.77 44.91 14.45
N LEU A 199 -5.62 43.86 15.25
CA LEU A 199 -5.48 43.98 16.71
C LEU A 199 -4.12 44.53 17.12
N GLY A 200 -3.07 44.26 16.34
CA GLY A 200 -1.76 44.92 16.47
C GLY A 200 -1.85 46.44 16.29
N GLU A 201 -2.60 46.89 15.29
CA GLU A 201 -2.86 48.33 15.11
C GLU A 201 -3.68 48.92 16.25
N ASN A 202 -4.66 48.18 16.79
CA ASN A 202 -5.42 48.63 17.97
C ASN A 202 -4.51 48.82 19.20
N VAL A 203 -3.62 47.87 19.49
CA VAL A 203 -2.62 48.00 20.56
C VAL A 203 -1.75 49.25 20.34
N ARG A 204 -1.27 49.48 19.11
CA ARG A 204 -0.45 50.65 18.77
C ARG A 204 -1.20 51.97 19.00
N VAL A 205 -2.47 52.06 18.56
CA VAL A 205 -3.31 53.24 18.75
C VAL A 205 -3.62 53.46 20.23
N SER A 206 -3.97 52.41 20.97
CA SER A 206 -4.23 52.48 22.40
C SER A 206 -3.01 52.96 23.19
N GLN A 207 -1.82 52.47 22.84
CA GLN A 207 -0.57 52.92 23.45
C GLN A 207 -0.33 54.41 23.17
N ALA A 208 -0.48 54.85 21.91
CA ALA A 208 -0.32 56.26 21.55
C ALA A 208 -1.31 57.17 22.30
N LEU A 209 -2.56 56.75 22.47
CA LEU A 209 -3.55 57.50 23.24
C LEU A 209 -3.19 57.56 24.73
N TYR A 210 -2.63 56.49 25.29
CA TYR A 210 -2.19 56.45 26.68
C TYR A 210 -1.00 57.39 26.93
N ASP A 211 -0.02 57.37 26.03
CA ASP A 211 1.17 58.24 26.10
C ASP A 211 0.79 59.73 26.03
N ASN A 212 -0.33 60.05 25.35
CA ASN A 212 -0.91 61.39 25.28
C ASN A 212 -1.95 61.68 26.38
N GLY A 213 -2.08 60.81 27.38
CA GLY A 213 -2.98 60.97 28.53
C GLY A 213 -4.48 60.95 28.19
N LYS A 214 -4.86 60.41 27.03
CA LYS A 214 -6.25 60.37 26.54
C LYS A 214 -7.04 59.14 27.01
N VAL A 215 -6.34 58.05 27.34
CA VAL A 215 -6.93 56.80 27.84
C VAL A 215 -6.18 56.30 29.07
N THR A 216 -6.77 55.36 29.81
CA THR A 216 -6.15 54.74 30.99
C THR A 216 -5.33 53.50 30.61
N ARG A 217 -4.36 53.13 31.47
CA ARG A 217 -3.52 51.93 31.27
C ARG A 217 -4.31 50.62 31.16
N ASP A 218 -5.50 50.56 31.76
CA ASP A 218 -6.41 49.41 31.64
C ASP A 218 -6.78 49.13 30.18
N GLN A 219 -6.98 50.16 29.35
CA GLN A 219 -7.33 49.98 27.95
C GLN A 219 -6.20 49.35 27.13
N VAL A 220 -4.95 49.76 27.38
CA VAL A 220 -3.77 49.17 26.75
C VAL A 220 -3.63 47.70 27.15
N LEU A 221 -3.72 47.41 28.46
CA LEU A 221 -3.62 46.03 28.97
C LEU A 221 -4.73 45.13 28.42
N ARG A 222 -5.94 45.68 28.22
CA ARG A 222 -7.05 44.95 27.59
C ARG A 222 -6.77 44.63 26.13
N ALA A 223 -6.29 45.60 25.34
CA ALA A 223 -5.91 45.39 23.95
C ALA A 223 -4.77 44.36 23.82
N GLU A 224 -3.79 44.40 24.72
CA GLU A 224 -2.71 43.39 24.79
C GLU A 224 -3.24 42.00 25.16
N ALA A 225 -4.17 41.91 26.12
CA ALA A 225 -4.79 40.64 26.51
C ALA A 225 -5.61 40.04 25.37
N GLU A 226 -6.37 40.86 24.63
CA GLU A 226 -7.08 40.43 23.42
C GLU A 226 -6.10 39.92 22.37
N ARG A 227 -4.98 40.64 22.13
CA ARG A 227 -3.93 40.21 21.19
C ARG A 227 -3.36 38.85 21.58
N LEU A 228 -3.04 38.65 22.85
CA LEU A 228 -2.50 37.39 23.34
C LEU A 228 -3.53 36.25 23.23
N SER A 229 -4.81 36.52 23.48
CA SER A 229 -5.89 35.54 23.27
C SER A 229 -5.95 35.11 21.81
N LEU A 230 -5.80 36.05 20.88
CA LEU A 230 -5.84 35.75 19.45
C LEU A 230 -4.55 35.05 18.96
N GLU A 231 -3.39 35.32 19.57
CA GLU A 231 -2.15 34.56 19.32
C GLU A 231 -2.28 33.09 19.74
N GLN A 232 -2.97 32.82 20.86
CA GLN A 232 -3.30 31.45 21.26
C GLN A 232 -4.22 30.78 20.24
N GLU A 233 -5.21 31.52 19.73
CA GLU A 233 -6.11 31.03 18.68
C GLU A 233 -5.36 30.73 17.38
N ARG A 234 -4.42 31.59 16.96
CA ARG A 234 -3.55 31.34 15.79
C ARG A 234 -2.78 30.05 15.95
N THR A 235 -2.20 29.82 17.13
CA THR A 235 -1.44 28.59 17.42
C THR A 235 -2.32 27.35 17.27
N ARG A 236 -3.57 27.41 17.76
CA ARG A 236 -4.55 26.32 17.60
C ARG A 236 -4.96 26.14 16.14
N ALA A 237 -5.22 27.22 15.40
CA ALA A 237 -5.56 27.17 13.99
C ALA A 237 -4.42 26.57 13.15
N ALA A 238 -3.17 26.96 13.41
CA ALA A 238 -2.00 26.40 12.76
C ALA A 238 -1.84 24.90 13.04
N ALA A 239 -2.06 24.46 14.29
CA ALA A 239 -2.07 23.05 14.63
C ALA A 239 -3.19 22.29 13.89
N GLN A 240 -4.37 22.87 13.74
CA GLN A 240 -5.49 22.27 13.01
C GLN A 240 -5.16 22.11 11.51
N VAL A 241 -4.51 23.09 10.89
CA VAL A 241 -4.02 22.98 9.50
C VAL A 241 -3.03 21.83 9.36
N ALA A 242 -2.07 21.72 10.29
CA ALA A 242 -1.07 20.67 10.27
C ALA A 242 -1.70 19.27 10.43
N LEU A 243 -2.71 19.12 11.30
CA LEU A 243 -3.45 17.87 11.48
C LEU A 243 -4.25 17.49 10.23
N ALA A 244 -4.99 18.43 9.65
CA ALA A 244 -5.77 18.18 8.44
C ALA A 244 -4.87 17.79 7.25
N ARG A 245 -3.71 18.44 7.12
CA ARG A 245 -2.68 18.08 6.12
C ARG A 245 -2.17 16.66 6.32
N ARG A 246 -1.76 16.30 7.55
CA ARG A 246 -1.25 14.97 7.88
C ARG A 246 -2.29 13.88 7.60
N TYR A 247 -3.55 14.14 7.90
CA TYR A 247 -4.64 13.22 7.61
C TYR A 247 -4.85 13.00 6.10
N LEU A 248 -4.83 14.07 5.30
CA LEU A 248 -4.91 13.94 3.84
C LEU A 248 -3.70 13.16 3.29
N ASN A 249 -2.49 13.48 3.74
CA ASN A 249 -1.27 12.77 3.33
C ASN A 249 -1.32 11.29 3.70
N PHE A 250 -1.88 10.94 4.86
CA PHE A 250 -2.10 9.55 5.24
C PHE A 250 -3.03 8.80 4.27
N LEU A 251 -4.13 9.43 3.83
CA LEU A 251 -5.06 8.81 2.87
C LEU A 251 -4.41 8.56 1.49
N LEU A 252 -3.49 9.44 1.09
CA LEU A 252 -2.78 9.39 -0.19
C LEU A 252 -1.51 8.52 -0.16
N ASP A 253 -1.17 7.94 1.00
CA ASP A 253 0.10 7.23 1.22
C ASP A 253 1.32 8.10 0.85
N TRP A 254 1.29 9.34 1.33
CA TRP A 254 2.38 10.32 1.27
C TRP A 254 3.05 10.47 2.64
N PRO A 255 4.33 10.90 2.70
CA PRO A 255 4.94 11.32 3.95
C PRO A 255 4.07 12.34 4.69
N LEU A 256 3.86 12.12 6.00
CA LEU A 256 2.90 12.89 6.80
C LEU A 256 3.16 14.41 6.75
N ASP A 257 4.41 14.83 6.68
CA ASP A 257 4.80 16.24 6.70
C ASP A 257 4.97 16.88 5.32
N GLN A 258 4.66 16.16 4.23
CA GLN A 258 4.76 16.69 2.88
C GLN A 258 3.79 17.86 2.65
N GLU A 259 4.23 18.89 1.93
CA GLU A 259 3.40 20.02 1.54
C GLU A 259 2.51 19.70 0.35
N ILE A 260 1.19 19.84 0.55
CA ILE A 260 0.17 19.52 -0.47
C ILE A 260 0.33 20.41 -1.72
N ALA A 261 0.62 21.71 -1.56
CA ALA A 261 0.72 22.64 -2.69
C ALA A 261 1.85 22.25 -3.67
N GLN A 262 3.00 21.83 -3.15
CA GLN A 262 4.11 21.37 -3.98
C GLN A 262 3.76 20.05 -4.71
N SER A 263 3.07 19.14 -4.02
CA SER A 263 2.61 17.88 -4.62
C SER A 263 1.55 18.11 -5.72
N LEU A 264 0.62 19.05 -5.52
CA LEU A 264 -0.41 19.41 -6.50
C LEU A 264 0.17 20.01 -7.79
N ALA A 265 1.33 20.67 -7.72
CA ALA A 265 2.05 21.12 -8.90
C ALA A 265 2.63 19.94 -9.70
N SER A 266 3.12 18.90 -8.99
CA SER A 266 3.72 17.70 -9.61
C SER A 266 2.73 16.71 -10.22
N LEU A 267 1.47 16.70 -9.76
CA LEU A 267 0.39 15.85 -10.31
C LEU A 267 -0.10 16.31 -11.69
N THR A 268 0.50 17.36 -12.24
CA THR A 268 0.17 17.93 -13.54
C THR A 268 1.09 17.34 -14.62
N PRO A 269 0.64 16.40 -15.46
CA PRO A 269 1.25 16.30 -16.77
C PRO A 269 0.95 17.60 -17.50
N ALA A 270 1.98 18.23 -18.07
CA ALA A 270 1.78 19.30 -19.03
C ALA A 270 0.76 18.81 -20.07
N LEU A 271 -0.41 19.44 -20.13
CA LEU A 271 -1.31 19.26 -21.25
C LEU A 271 -0.45 19.50 -22.51
N PRO A 272 -0.39 18.58 -23.49
CA PRO A 272 0.28 18.88 -24.74
C PRO A 272 -0.38 20.15 -25.25
N ALA A 273 0.42 21.19 -25.46
CA ALA A 273 -0.04 22.43 -26.05
C ALA A 273 -0.80 22.05 -27.32
N VAL A 274 -2.12 22.24 -27.32
CA VAL A 274 -2.91 22.17 -28.54
C VAL A 274 -2.38 23.31 -29.38
N GLN A 275 -1.44 22.98 -30.27
CA GLN A 275 -1.02 23.84 -31.35
C GLN A 275 -2.24 23.97 -32.25
N LEU A 276 -3.00 25.05 -32.02
CA LEU A 276 -3.96 25.51 -33.01
C LEU A 276 -3.15 25.74 -34.30
N PRO A 277 -3.52 25.13 -35.44
CA PRO A 277 -2.87 25.45 -36.69
C PRO A 277 -3.02 26.95 -36.92
N SER A 278 -1.89 27.61 -37.12
CA SER A 278 -1.81 28.99 -37.57
C SER A 278 -2.71 29.16 -38.79
N VAL A 279 -3.60 30.16 -38.77
CA VAL A 279 -4.54 30.47 -39.86
C VAL A 279 -3.83 31.13 -41.05
N ALA A 280 -2.55 30.81 -41.28
CA ALA A 280 -1.69 31.37 -42.32
C ALA A 280 -1.47 30.44 -43.53
N GLU A 281 -2.14 29.28 -43.59
CA GLU A 281 -2.04 28.33 -44.73
C GLU A 281 -3.38 28.12 -45.46
N LEU A 282 -4.24 29.15 -45.50
CA LEU A 282 -5.43 29.17 -46.37
C LEU A 282 -5.43 30.39 -47.31
N GLU A 283 -4.29 30.62 -47.98
CA GLU A 283 -4.28 31.25 -49.31
C GLU A 283 -3.75 30.28 -50.36
#